data_AF-A0A923THP2-F1
#
_entry.id   AF-A0A923THP2-F1
#
_cell.length_a   1.000
_cell.length_b   1.000
_cell.length_c   1.000
_cell.angle_alpha   90.00
_cell.angle_beta   90.00
_cell.angle_gamma   90.00
#
_symmetry.space_group_name_H-M   'P 1'
#
loop_
_entity.id
_entity.type
_entity.pdbx_description
1 polymer ?
#
loop_
_entity_poly.entity_id
_entity_poly.type
_entity_poly.pdbx_seq_one_letter_code
_entity_poly.pdbx_strand_id
1 'polypeptide(L)'
;MGTQHTEWKFIITTAFLVATVAVPTLASLLGSETNEPSTMAFRSQNQKVREPASLPQLAGPKKPIVIEDASKELNHLVTENEISFDFQCKQTKSFDFKVQGNYVQLKGHDCDKKGAMPKLTITNKTNGFTASVFVLNGKQYQTDLIQLKPGENQIHIQYEYPTGRLEEHVLNVKSGAI
;
A
#
# COMPACT_ATOMS: atom_id res chain seq x y z
N MET A 1 10.70 59.16 -22.46
CA MET A 1 10.42 59.20 -21.01
C MET A 1 8.98 58.73 -20.81
N GLY A 2 8.75 57.55 -20.23
CA GLY A 2 7.37 57.04 -20.05
C GLY A 2 7.18 55.59 -19.58
N THR A 3 8.20 54.89 -19.10
CA THR A 3 8.08 53.46 -18.72
C THR A 3 8.09 53.19 -17.20
N GLN A 4 8.39 54.17 -16.34
CA GLN A 4 8.48 53.95 -14.89
C GLN A 4 7.13 53.71 -14.19
N HIS A 5 6.01 54.15 -14.74
CA HIS A 5 4.72 54.08 -14.06
C HIS A 5 4.05 52.69 -14.05
N THR A 6 4.44 51.81 -14.98
CA THR A 6 3.86 50.47 -15.12
C THR A 6 4.48 49.45 -14.17
N GLU A 7 5.77 49.57 -13.85
CA GLU A 7 6.48 48.63 -12.98
C GLU A 7 6.05 48.76 -11.52
N TRP A 8 5.79 49.99 -11.05
CA TRP A 8 5.30 50.24 -9.70
C TRP A 8 3.92 49.63 -9.45
N LYS A 9 3.04 49.65 -10.46
CA LYS A 9 1.71 49.04 -10.35
C LYS A 9 1.84 47.53 -10.18
N PHE A 10 2.70 46.87 -10.95
CA PHE A 10 2.91 45.42 -10.85
C PHE A 10 3.42 44.98 -9.47
N ILE A 11 4.38 45.70 -8.89
CA ILE A 11 4.92 45.37 -7.56
C ILE A 11 3.84 45.44 -6.48
N ILE A 12 2.99 46.47 -6.52
CA ILE A 12 1.90 46.66 -5.55
C ILE A 12 0.87 45.52 -5.66
N THR A 13 0.47 45.13 -6.87
CA THR A 13 -0.51 44.05 -7.04
C THR A 13 0.03 42.71 -6.56
N THR A 14 1.31 42.41 -6.81
CA THR A 14 1.93 41.16 -6.36
C THR A 14 2.04 41.12 -4.83
N ALA A 15 2.41 42.23 -4.18
CA ALA A 15 2.47 42.30 -2.72
C ALA A 15 1.09 42.09 -2.06
N PHE A 16 0.03 42.66 -2.65
CA PHE A 16 -1.34 42.49 -2.12
C PHE A 16 -1.83 41.03 -2.26
N LEU A 17 -1.52 40.36 -3.38
CA LEU A 17 -1.85 38.95 -3.59
C LEU A 17 -1.14 38.00 -2.63
N VAL A 18 0.14 38.26 -2.33
CA VAL A 18 0.90 37.44 -1.35
C VAL A 18 0.33 37.63 0.06
N ALA A 19 -0.03 38.86 0.44
CA ALA A 19 -0.61 39.14 1.75
C ALA A 19 -1.99 38.49 1.95
N THR A 20 -2.87 38.48 0.95
CA THR A 20 -4.22 37.88 1.09
C THR A 20 -4.21 36.36 1.18
N VAL A 21 -3.22 35.68 0.60
CA VAL A 21 -3.09 34.21 0.69
C VAL A 21 -2.39 33.76 1.99
N ALA A 22 -1.49 34.59 2.55
CA ALA A 22 -0.74 34.23 3.77
C ALA A 22 -1.50 34.47 5.09
N VAL A 23 -2.49 35.37 5.11
CA VAL A 23 -3.23 35.72 6.34
C VAL A 23 -4.18 34.60 6.83
N PRO A 24 -4.95 33.89 5.98
CA PRO A 24 -5.85 32.83 6.44
C PRO A 24 -5.12 31.60 7.01
N THR A 25 -3.89 31.33 6.54
CA THR A 25 -3.10 30.17 6.97
C THR A 25 -2.47 30.36 8.35
N LEU A 26 -2.12 31.60 8.73
CA LEU A 26 -1.63 31.90 10.09
C LEU A 26 -2.76 31.92 11.13
N ALA A 27 -3.97 32.36 10.75
CA ALA A 27 -5.13 32.34 11.65
C ALA A 27 -5.55 30.91 12.06
N SER A 28 -5.45 29.93 11.15
CA SER A 28 -5.69 28.52 11.48
C SER A 28 -4.60 27.87 12.34
N LEU A 29 -3.39 28.42 12.38
CA LEU A 29 -2.29 27.88 13.21
C LEU A 29 -2.28 28.46 14.64
N LEU A 30 -2.86 29.65 14.84
CA LEU A 30 -2.86 30.34 16.14
C LEU A 30 -4.21 30.27 16.88
N GLY A 31 -5.27 29.79 16.24
CA GLY A 31 -6.61 29.65 16.83
C GLY A 31 -6.91 28.26 17.35
N SER A 32 -6.20 27.78 18.38
CA SER A 32 -6.57 26.56 19.09
C SER A 32 -6.27 26.66 20.59
N GLU A 33 -6.95 27.57 21.28
CA GLU A 33 -7.10 27.55 22.74
C GLU A 33 -8.53 27.95 23.13
N THR A 34 -9.43 26.97 23.20
CA THR A 34 -10.64 27.09 24.01
C THR A 34 -10.75 25.84 24.88
N ASN A 35 -10.35 26.03 26.14
CA ASN A 35 -10.51 25.11 27.25
C ASN A 35 -11.99 24.85 27.54
N GLU A 36 -12.42 23.59 27.47
CA GLU A 36 -13.56 23.09 28.25
C GLU A 36 -13.04 22.04 29.25
N PRO A 37 -13.12 22.29 30.58
CA PRO A 37 -12.89 21.26 31.57
C PRO A 37 -14.17 20.45 31.75
N SER A 38 -14.41 19.49 30.86
CA SER A 38 -15.37 18.42 31.16
C SER A 38 -14.72 17.46 32.15
N THR A 39 -14.99 17.70 33.43
CA THR A 39 -14.81 16.78 34.55
C THR A 39 -15.41 15.41 34.22
N MET A 40 -14.59 14.49 33.72
CA MET A 40 -14.93 13.08 33.71
C MET A 40 -14.57 12.49 35.07
N ALA A 41 -15.61 12.31 35.89
CA ALA A 41 -15.55 11.53 37.11
C ALA A 41 -14.93 10.15 36.82
N PHE A 42 -13.79 9.87 37.44
CA PHE A 42 -13.18 8.55 37.48
C PHE A 42 -14.13 7.60 38.23
N ARG A 43 -15.02 6.95 37.49
CA ARG A 43 -15.79 5.82 37.99
C ARG A 43 -14.82 4.66 38.07
N SER A 44 -14.33 4.38 39.29
CA SER A 44 -13.57 3.17 39.61
C SER A 44 -14.48 1.96 39.36
N GLN A 45 -14.52 1.51 38.11
CA GLN A 45 -15.06 0.22 37.75
C GLN A 45 -14.05 -0.81 38.23
N ASN A 46 -14.37 -1.41 39.37
CA ASN A 46 -14.00 -2.76 39.79
C ASN A 46 -13.38 -3.57 38.64
N GLN A 47 -12.04 -3.47 38.49
CA GLN A 47 -11.28 -4.27 37.55
C GLN A 47 -11.30 -5.70 38.08
N LYS A 48 -12.38 -6.41 37.75
CA LYS A 48 -12.38 -7.86 37.72
C LYS A 48 -11.27 -8.23 36.73
N VAL A 49 -10.10 -8.57 37.27
CA VAL A 49 -8.94 -9.06 36.53
C VAL A 49 -9.48 -10.10 35.54
N ARG A 50 -9.41 -9.76 34.25
CA ARG A 50 -9.83 -10.69 33.20
C ARG A 50 -8.84 -11.84 33.25
N GLU A 51 -9.30 -13.01 33.68
CA GLU A 51 -8.57 -14.23 33.39
C GLU A 51 -8.48 -14.36 31.86
N PRO A 52 -7.29 -14.70 31.31
CA PRO A 52 -7.17 -14.96 29.90
C PRO A 52 -8.16 -16.06 29.52
N ALA A 53 -8.81 -15.93 28.36
CA ALA A 53 -9.68 -16.97 27.84
C ALA A 53 -8.86 -18.27 27.73
N SER A 54 -9.10 -19.20 28.64
CA SER A 54 -8.48 -20.52 28.59
C SER A 54 -8.92 -21.18 27.29
N LEU A 55 -7.95 -21.36 26.39
CA LEU A 55 -8.15 -22.00 25.09
C LEU A 55 -8.77 -23.39 25.34
N PRO A 56 -9.80 -23.79 24.57
CA PRO A 56 -10.26 -25.17 24.60
C PRO A 56 -9.06 -26.07 24.30
N GLN A 57 -8.82 -27.06 25.16
CA GLN A 57 -7.77 -28.04 24.98
C GLN A 57 -8.04 -28.78 23.67
N LEU A 58 -7.37 -28.36 22.59
CA LEU A 58 -7.36 -29.08 21.33
C LEU A 58 -6.83 -30.48 21.64
N ALA A 59 -7.68 -31.47 21.49
CA ALA A 59 -7.29 -32.88 21.47
C ALA A 59 -6.14 -33.01 20.45
N GLY A 60 -4.93 -33.21 20.97
CA GLY A 60 -3.71 -33.03 20.21
C GLY A 60 -3.64 -33.95 18.99
N PRO A 61 -3.09 -33.48 17.85
CA PRO A 61 -2.78 -34.37 16.75
C PRO A 61 -1.72 -35.39 17.19
N LYS A 62 -2.01 -36.66 16.87
CA LYS A 62 -1.33 -37.87 17.37
C LYS A 62 0.08 -38.14 16.81
N LYS A 63 0.74 -37.13 16.23
CA LYS A 63 2.15 -37.22 15.79
C LYS A 63 2.81 -35.85 15.95
N PRO A 64 3.99 -35.75 16.59
CA PRO A 64 4.75 -34.52 16.57
C PRO A 64 5.18 -34.27 15.12
N ILE A 65 4.67 -33.19 14.53
CA ILE A 65 5.24 -32.65 13.29
C ILE A 65 6.58 -32.05 13.72
N VAL A 66 7.66 -32.81 13.51
CA VAL A 66 9.02 -32.32 13.72
C VAL A 66 9.36 -31.48 12.50
N ILE A 67 9.09 -30.18 12.60
CA ILE A 67 9.55 -29.21 11.62
C ILE A 67 11.04 -29.00 11.91
N GLU A 68 11.93 -29.66 11.15
CA GLU A 68 13.39 -29.53 11.34
C GLU A 68 13.86 -28.08 11.15
N ASP A 69 13.19 -27.31 10.30
CA ASP A 69 13.51 -25.92 10.03
C ASP A 69 12.29 -25.20 9.39
N ALA A 70 11.46 -24.57 10.21
CA ALA A 70 10.23 -23.90 9.76
C ALA A 70 10.50 -22.80 8.73
N SER A 71 11.69 -22.21 8.79
CA SER A 71 12.17 -21.23 7.81
C SER A 71 12.31 -21.85 6.42
N LYS A 72 12.84 -23.08 6.31
CA LYS A 72 13.04 -23.74 5.02
C LYS A 72 11.74 -24.12 4.34
N GLU A 73 10.80 -24.69 5.08
CA GLU A 73 9.47 -25.03 4.53
C GLU A 73 8.71 -23.78 4.09
N LEU A 74 8.73 -22.72 4.90
CA LEU A 74 8.09 -21.46 4.54
C LEU A 74 8.73 -20.83 3.29
N ASN A 75 10.07 -20.82 3.20
CA ASN A 75 10.78 -20.29 2.04
C ASN A 75 10.46 -21.09 0.77
N HIS A 76 10.28 -22.42 0.87
CA HIS A 76 9.88 -23.25 -0.26
C HIS A 76 8.48 -22.85 -0.77
N LEU A 77 7.50 -22.74 0.12
CA LEU A 77 6.13 -22.36 -0.23
C LEU A 77 6.03 -20.94 -0.80
N VAL A 78 6.85 -20.01 -0.33
CA VAL A 78 6.91 -18.65 -0.88
C VAL A 78 7.54 -18.65 -2.28
N THR A 79 8.62 -19.39 -2.49
CA THR A 79 9.31 -19.45 -3.79
C THR A 79 8.42 -20.07 -4.88
N GLU A 80 7.61 -21.07 -4.54
CA GLU A 80 6.68 -21.71 -5.47
C GLU A 80 5.48 -20.83 -5.85
N ASN A 81 5.15 -19.85 -5.01
CA ASN A 81 4.02 -18.94 -5.19
C ASN A 81 4.48 -17.51 -5.50
N GLU A 82 5.69 -17.36 -6.05
CA GLU A 82 6.26 -16.10 -6.45
C GLU A 82 6.08 -15.89 -7.96
N ILE A 83 5.53 -14.73 -8.34
CA ILE A 83 5.36 -14.32 -9.73
C ILE A 83 6.25 -13.12 -10.01
N SER A 84 7.06 -13.21 -11.06
CA SER A 84 7.86 -12.07 -11.55
C SER A 84 7.08 -11.33 -12.64
N PHE A 85 6.78 -10.06 -12.39
CA PHE A 85 6.13 -9.16 -13.35
C PHE A 85 6.88 -7.84 -13.43
N ASP A 86 7.52 -7.61 -14.57
CA ASP A 86 8.25 -6.36 -14.82
C ASP A 86 7.34 -5.40 -15.60
N PHE A 87 7.34 -4.12 -15.25
CA PHE A 87 6.45 -3.14 -15.88
C PHE A 87 7.23 -2.15 -16.74
N GLN A 88 6.53 -1.52 -17.69
CA GLN A 88 7.13 -0.68 -18.76
C GLN A 88 8.11 -1.42 -19.68
N CYS A 89 8.25 -2.73 -19.52
CA CYS A 89 8.86 -3.58 -20.52
C CYS A 89 7.86 -3.71 -21.68
N LYS A 90 8.33 -3.88 -22.93
CA LYS A 90 7.46 -4.11 -24.10
C LYS A 90 6.71 -5.44 -23.98
N GLN A 91 5.72 -5.50 -23.10
CA GLN A 91 4.92 -6.68 -22.82
C GLN A 91 3.58 -6.52 -23.53
N THR A 92 3.33 -7.44 -24.45
CA THR A 92 2.19 -7.39 -25.38
C THR A 92 1.11 -8.41 -25.05
N LYS A 93 1.13 -9.05 -23.87
CA LYS A 93 0.24 -10.17 -23.56
C LYS A 93 -0.29 -10.16 -22.13
N SER A 94 -1.51 -10.67 -21.96
CA SER A 94 -2.03 -11.16 -20.68
C SER A 94 -1.18 -12.34 -20.23
N PHE A 95 -0.84 -12.37 -18.94
CA PHE A 95 -0.09 -13.46 -18.35
C PHE A 95 -1.03 -14.33 -17.53
N ASP A 96 -1.03 -15.62 -17.83
CA ASP A 96 -1.79 -16.63 -17.10
C ASP A 96 -0.81 -17.43 -16.24
N PHE A 97 -0.98 -17.35 -14.92
CA PHE A 97 -0.15 -18.06 -13.94
C PHE A 97 -0.95 -19.12 -13.21
N LYS A 98 -0.30 -20.23 -12.86
CA LYS A 98 -0.86 -21.27 -12.00
C LYS A 98 -0.02 -21.34 -10.74
N VAL A 99 -0.67 -21.21 -9.58
CA VAL A 99 -0.01 -21.21 -8.28
C VAL A 99 -0.61 -22.30 -7.39
N GLN A 100 0.26 -22.97 -6.63
CA GLN A 100 -0.13 -24.02 -5.70
C GLN A 100 -0.25 -23.40 -4.31
N GLY A 101 -1.39 -22.77 -4.06
CA GLY A 101 -1.65 -22.12 -2.79
C GLY A 101 -2.74 -21.06 -2.84
N ASN A 102 -3.06 -20.53 -1.66
CA ASN A 102 -4.05 -19.47 -1.47
C ASN A 102 -3.42 -18.08 -1.40
N TYR A 103 -2.14 -17.97 -1.72
CA TYR A 103 -1.39 -16.73 -1.65
C TYR A 103 -0.42 -16.65 -2.82
N VAL A 104 -0.10 -15.43 -3.23
CA VAL A 104 0.94 -15.17 -4.22
C VAL A 104 1.75 -13.96 -3.80
N GLN A 105 3.04 -13.98 -4.07
CA GLN A 105 3.89 -12.81 -3.95
C GLN A 105 4.27 -12.33 -5.34
N LEU A 106 4.04 -11.04 -5.62
CA LEU A 106 4.54 -10.39 -6.82
C LEU A 106 5.86 -9.70 -6.55
N LYS A 107 6.81 -9.89 -7.46
CA LYS A 107 8.05 -9.12 -7.55
C LYS A 107 8.29 -8.66 -8.98
N GLY A 108 9.16 -7.68 -9.15
CA GLY A 108 9.63 -7.32 -10.48
C GLY A 108 10.45 -6.05 -10.48
N HIS A 109 10.65 -5.51 -11.66
CA HIS A 109 11.38 -4.25 -11.85
C HIS A 109 10.73 -3.33 -12.88
N ASP A 110 11.06 -2.06 -12.76
CA ASP A 110 10.79 -1.00 -13.73
C ASP A 110 11.80 -1.08 -14.87
N CYS A 111 11.33 -1.39 -16.08
CA CYS A 111 12.17 -1.42 -17.27
C CYS A 111 12.54 -0.02 -17.79
N ASP A 112 11.84 1.04 -17.37
CA ASP A 112 12.23 2.39 -17.79
C ASP A 112 13.56 2.77 -17.13
N LYS A 113 14.52 3.12 -17.97
CA LYS A 113 15.85 3.56 -17.53
C LYS A 113 15.84 5.01 -17.04
N LYS A 114 14.75 5.75 -17.24
CA LYS A 114 14.64 7.16 -16.90
C LYS A 114 13.57 7.35 -15.82
N GLY A 115 13.83 8.27 -14.88
CA GLY A 115 12.86 8.64 -13.86
C GLY A 115 12.76 7.69 -12.66
N ALA A 116 12.00 8.16 -11.66
CA ALA A 116 11.66 7.39 -10.47
C ALA A 116 10.55 6.38 -10.76
N MET A 117 10.49 5.32 -9.97
CA MET A 117 9.45 4.30 -10.07
C MET A 117 8.06 4.94 -9.91
N PRO A 118 7.08 4.66 -10.79
CA PRO A 118 5.71 5.12 -10.62
C PRO A 118 5.09 4.52 -9.36
N LYS A 119 4.04 5.17 -8.84
CA LYS A 119 3.31 4.64 -7.69
C LYS A 119 2.52 3.40 -8.13
N LEU A 120 2.76 2.29 -7.44
CA LEU A 120 2.14 1.00 -7.71
C LEU A 120 0.96 0.75 -6.79
N THR A 121 -0.14 0.28 -7.35
CA THR A 121 -1.27 -0.27 -6.61
C THR A 121 -1.59 -1.64 -7.17
N ILE A 122 -1.49 -2.68 -6.33
CA ILE A 122 -1.72 -4.07 -6.73
C ILE A 122 -2.94 -4.58 -5.97
N THR A 123 -3.98 -4.98 -6.69
CA THR A 123 -5.26 -5.40 -6.09
C THR A 123 -5.76 -6.69 -6.73
N ASN A 124 -6.09 -7.68 -5.91
CA ASN A 124 -6.88 -8.81 -6.34
C ASN A 124 -8.36 -8.37 -6.45
N LYS A 125 -8.84 -8.13 -7.67
CA LYS A 125 -10.23 -7.71 -7.91
C LYS A 125 -11.25 -8.80 -7.59
N THR A 126 -10.84 -10.07 -7.57
CA THR A 126 -11.73 -11.20 -7.28
C THR A 126 -12.17 -11.26 -5.81
N ASN A 127 -11.37 -10.70 -4.90
CA ASN A 127 -11.69 -10.68 -3.47
C ASN A 127 -11.53 -9.31 -2.79
N GLY A 128 -11.04 -8.29 -3.51
CA GLY A 128 -10.93 -6.92 -3.03
C GLY A 128 -9.68 -6.63 -2.20
N PHE A 129 -8.74 -7.58 -2.07
CA PHE A 129 -7.52 -7.36 -1.30
C PHE A 129 -6.50 -6.55 -2.10
N THR A 130 -6.00 -5.48 -1.49
CA THR A 130 -4.90 -4.66 -2.02
C THR A 130 -3.63 -5.01 -1.28
N ALA A 131 -2.59 -5.37 -2.03
CA ALA A 131 -1.28 -5.73 -1.52
C ALA A 131 -0.47 -4.49 -1.15
N SER A 132 0.36 -4.61 -0.12
CA SER A 132 1.38 -3.61 0.17
C SER A 132 2.52 -3.75 -0.83
N VAL A 133 2.99 -2.63 -1.39
CA VAL A 133 4.10 -2.63 -2.35
C VAL A 133 5.34 -2.02 -1.70
N PHE A 134 6.41 -2.81 -1.65
CA PHE A 134 7.72 -2.41 -1.15
C PHE A 134 8.63 -2.10 -2.32
N VAL A 135 9.09 -0.85 -2.41
CA VAL A 135 10.04 -0.42 -3.42
C VAL A 135 11.45 -0.74 -2.94
N LEU A 136 12.18 -1.53 -3.74
CA LEU A 136 13.55 -1.95 -3.49
C LEU A 136 14.47 -1.24 -4.48
N ASN A 137 15.56 -0.64 -3.99
CA ASN A 137 16.59 -0.02 -4.83
C ASN A 137 16.06 1.03 -5.85
N GLY A 138 14.88 1.62 -5.60
CA GLY A 138 14.24 2.63 -6.45
C GLY A 138 13.75 2.17 -7.82
N LYS A 139 13.95 0.89 -8.18
CA LYS A 139 13.58 0.31 -9.49
C LYS A 139 13.04 -1.10 -9.41
N GLN A 140 13.20 -1.78 -8.28
CA GLN A 140 12.63 -3.09 -8.03
C GLN A 140 11.45 -2.93 -7.08
N TYR A 141 10.55 -3.90 -7.10
CA TYR A 141 9.48 -3.96 -6.13
C TYR A 141 9.20 -5.40 -5.72
N GLN A 142 8.64 -5.53 -4.53
CA GLN A 142 8.11 -6.77 -4.00
C GLN A 142 6.83 -6.44 -3.24
N THR A 143 5.90 -7.38 -3.20
CA THR A 143 4.65 -7.25 -2.44
C THR A 143 4.68 -8.11 -1.19
N ASP A 144 3.75 -7.85 -0.28
CA ASP A 144 3.35 -8.86 0.70
C ASP A 144 2.60 -10.02 0.02
N LEU A 145 2.11 -10.97 0.82
CA LEU A 145 1.34 -12.10 0.32
C LEU A 145 -0.07 -11.66 -0.05
N ILE A 146 -0.40 -11.75 -1.34
CA ILE A 146 -1.71 -11.44 -1.88
C ILE A 146 -2.61 -12.66 -1.73
N GLN A 147 -3.69 -12.54 -0.97
CA GLN A 147 -4.62 -13.64 -0.79
C GLN A 147 -5.39 -13.92 -2.09
N LEU A 148 -5.52 -15.20 -2.42
CA LEU A 148 -6.23 -15.73 -3.57
C LEU A 148 -7.47 -16.51 -3.12
N LYS A 149 -8.53 -16.49 -3.94
CA LYS A 149 -9.63 -17.44 -3.84
C LYS A 149 -9.31 -18.70 -4.65
N PRO A 150 -9.86 -19.88 -4.28
CA PRO A 150 -9.78 -21.05 -5.14
C PRO A 150 -10.37 -20.76 -6.53
N GLY A 151 -9.68 -21.20 -7.59
CA GLY A 151 -10.05 -20.94 -8.98
C GLY A 151 -9.33 -19.75 -9.60
N GLU A 152 -9.99 -19.05 -10.52
CA GLU A 152 -9.43 -17.93 -11.26
C GLU A 152 -9.45 -16.64 -10.43
N ASN A 153 -8.32 -15.96 -10.33
CA ASN A 153 -8.17 -14.65 -9.70
C ASN A 153 -7.68 -13.63 -10.71
N GLN A 154 -8.15 -12.39 -10.61
CA GLN A 154 -7.70 -11.27 -11.42
C GLN A 154 -6.91 -10.30 -10.55
N ILE A 155 -5.60 -10.29 -10.76
CA ILE A 155 -4.71 -9.33 -10.09
C ILE A 155 -4.51 -8.14 -11.01
N HIS A 156 -5.01 -6.99 -10.58
CA HIS A 156 -4.86 -5.73 -11.27
C HIS A 156 -3.65 -5.00 -10.73
N ILE A 157 -2.76 -4.59 -11.61
CA ILE A 157 -1.59 -3.78 -11.29
C ILE A 157 -1.74 -2.43 -11.97
N GLN A 158 -1.88 -1.39 -11.16
CA GLN A 158 -2.09 -0.03 -11.60
C GLN A 158 -0.86 0.83 -11.30
N TYR A 159 -0.45 1.61 -12.30
CA TYR A 159 0.71 2.50 -12.27
C TYR A 159 0.22 3.93 -12.40
N GLU A 160 0.56 4.78 -11.44
CA GLU A 160 0.34 6.21 -11.52
C GLU A 160 1.66 6.92 -11.82
N TYR A 161 1.78 7.44 -13.04
CA TYR A 161 2.93 8.21 -13.47
C TYR A 161 2.93 9.60 -12.82
N PRO A 162 4.10 10.27 -12.69
CA PRO A 162 4.16 11.65 -12.18
C PRO A 162 3.33 12.66 -12.99
N THR A 163 3.00 12.34 -14.24
CA THR A 163 2.12 13.14 -15.11
C THR A 163 0.63 12.99 -14.77
N GLY A 164 0.26 12.11 -13.83
CA GLY A 164 -1.12 11.74 -13.52
C GLY A 164 -1.73 10.72 -14.48
N ARG A 165 -0.97 10.24 -15.47
CA ARG A 165 -1.42 9.16 -16.35
C ARG A 165 -1.53 7.87 -15.53
N LEU A 166 -2.63 7.15 -15.74
CA LEU A 166 -2.84 5.82 -15.17
C LEU A 166 -2.69 4.76 -16.27
N GLU A 167 -2.01 3.68 -15.93
CA GLU A 167 -1.90 2.47 -16.74
C GLU A 167 -2.28 1.27 -15.87
N GLU A 168 -2.97 0.29 -16.45
CA GLU A 168 -3.44 -0.89 -15.72
C GLU A 168 -3.10 -2.15 -16.50
N HIS A 169 -2.60 -3.15 -15.79
CA HIS A 169 -2.32 -4.49 -16.31
C HIS A 169 -3.09 -5.52 -15.49
N VAL A 170 -3.59 -6.54 -16.17
CA VAL A 170 -4.35 -7.63 -15.55
C VAL A 170 -3.57 -8.93 -15.67
N LEU A 171 -3.32 -9.58 -14.54
CA LEU A 171 -2.77 -10.93 -14.46
C LEU A 171 -3.87 -11.89 -14.05
N ASN A 172 -4.04 -12.97 -14.81
CA ASN A 172 -4.93 -14.05 -14.43
C ASN A 172 -4.12 -15.08 -13.65
N VAL A 173 -4.53 -15.34 -12.40
CA VAL A 173 -3.85 -16.26 -11.50
C VAL A 173 -4.82 -17.35 -11.10
N LYS A 174 -4.56 -18.58 -11.54
CA LYS A 174 -5.34 -19.76 -11.15
C LYS A 174 -4.74 -20.37 -9.88
N SER A 175 -5.51 -20.35 -8.80
CA SER A 175 -5.21 -20.98 -7.52
C SER A 175 -5.98 -22.30 -7.40
N GLY A 176 -5.33 -23.35 -6.91
CA GLY A 176 -5.96 -24.64 -6.65
C GLY A 176 -5.09 -25.53 -5.77
N ALA A 177 -5.74 -26.44 -5.05
CA ALA A 177 -5.05 -27.56 -4.40
C ALA A 177 -4.73 -28.63 -5.46
N ILE A 178 -3.56 -29.27 -5.35
CA ILE A 178 -3.27 -30.52 -6.08
C ILE A 178 -4.17 -31.62 -5.52
#